data_AF-A0A2E6PXA9-F1
#
_entry.id   AF-A0A2E6PXA9-F1
#
_cell.length_a   1.000
_cell.length_b   1.000
_cell.length_c   1.000
_cell.angle_alpha   90.00
_cell.angle_beta   90.00
_cell.angle_gamma   90.00
#
_symmetry.space_group_name_H-M   'P 1'
#
loop_
_entity.id
_entity.type
_entity.pdbx_description
1 polymer ?
#
loop_
_entity_poly.entity_id
_entity_poly.type
_entity_poly.pdbx_seq_one_letter_code
_entity_poly.pdbx_strand_id
1 'polypeptide(L)'
;MAKEFEVRNAEEFETMIREGDLRISDAIVSTILKNLKSKKRHHHALSVITLEDDAIYDISIDKKDFYTTLVENLSKYEREERYEECVKIKGAIDYLKSKNDK
;
A
#
# COMPACT_ATOMS: atom_id res chain seq x y z
N MET A 1 8.83 -1.60 11.35
CA MET A 1 7.92 -0.55 11.85
C MET A 1 6.93 -0.23 10.76
N ALA A 2 5.68 0.01 11.12
CA ALA A 2 4.69 0.57 10.20
C ALA A 2 5.12 1.99 9.84
N LYS A 3 4.70 2.50 8.68
CA LYS A 3 5.05 3.86 8.26
C LYS A 3 4.04 4.83 8.87
N GLU A 4 4.52 5.92 9.45
CA GLU A 4 3.68 6.93 10.09
C GLU A 4 3.69 8.20 9.25
N PHE A 5 2.53 8.83 9.11
CA PHE A 5 2.35 10.11 8.43
C PHE A 5 1.73 11.09 9.41
N GLU A 6 2.36 12.26 9.58
CA GLU A 6 1.80 13.36 10.35
C GLU A 6 1.21 14.38 9.38
N VAL A 7 -0.07 14.70 9.56
CA VAL A 7 -0.85 15.62 8.72
C VAL A 7 -1.68 16.53 9.61
N ARG A 8 -2.17 17.66 9.09
CA ARG A 8 -3.05 18.55 9.85
C ARG A 8 -4.38 17.86 10.17
N ASN A 9 -5.01 17.29 9.15
CA ASN A 9 -6.32 16.65 9.23
C ASN A 9 -6.48 15.54 8.17
N ALA A 10 -7.62 14.86 8.19
CA ALA A 10 -7.92 13.80 7.24
C ALA A 10 -7.97 14.28 5.77
N GLU A 11 -8.41 15.51 5.50
CA GLU A 11 -8.48 16.05 4.14
C GLU A 11 -7.09 16.23 3.50
N GLU A 12 -6.10 16.62 4.30
CA GLU A 12 -4.71 16.71 3.84
C GLU A 12 -4.20 15.32 3.42
N PHE A 13 -4.46 14.29 4.23
CA PHE A 13 -4.08 12.93 3.88
C PHE A 13 -4.80 12.42 2.62
N GLU A 14 -6.09 12.71 2.47
CA GLU A 14 -6.82 12.39 1.23
C GLU A 14 -6.22 13.08 0.01
N THR A 15 -5.77 14.34 0.16
CA THR A 15 -5.11 15.09 -0.92
C THR A 15 -3.81 14.40 -1.33
N MET A 16 -2.99 13.97 -0.36
CA MET A 16 -1.77 13.21 -0.65
C MET A 16 -2.05 11.92 -1.44
N ILE A 17 -3.14 11.21 -1.12
CA ILE A 17 -3.55 10.01 -1.86
C ILE A 17 -3.93 10.38 -3.30
N ARG A 18 -4.74 11.44 -3.49
CA ARG A 18 -5.21 11.88 -4.81
C ARG A 18 -4.07 12.37 -5.69
N GLU A 19 -3.10 13.08 -5.11
CA GLU A 19 -1.89 13.52 -5.81
C GLU A 19 -0.92 12.36 -6.11
N GLY A 20 -1.20 11.17 -5.57
CA GLY A 20 -0.44 9.96 -5.87
C GLY A 20 0.88 9.89 -5.11
N ASP A 21 0.94 10.41 -3.88
CA ASP A 21 2.15 10.38 -3.05
C ASP A 21 2.76 8.96 -3.01
N LEU A 22 3.97 8.86 -3.55
CA LEU A 22 4.65 7.59 -3.73
C LEU A 22 5.00 6.95 -2.38
N ARG A 23 5.17 7.73 -1.31
CA ARG A 23 5.49 7.22 0.03
C ARG A 23 4.33 6.41 0.60
N ILE A 24 3.09 6.81 0.32
CA ILE A 24 1.87 6.08 0.69
C ILE A 24 1.80 4.78 -0.11
N SER A 25 2.01 4.87 -1.42
CA SER A 25 2.03 3.72 -2.32
C SER A 25 3.09 2.70 -1.87
N ASP A 26 4.29 3.16 -1.50
CA ASP A 26 5.38 2.36 -0.93
C ASP A 26 5.01 1.64 0.35
N ALA A 27 4.34 2.32 1.28
CA ALA A 27 3.93 1.72 2.54
C ALA A 27 2.95 0.56 2.30
N ILE A 28 1.99 0.76 1.40
CA ILE A 28 0.98 -0.24 1.05
C ILE A 28 1.63 -1.42 0.32
N VAL A 29 2.36 -1.16 -0.77
CA VAL A 29 3.03 -2.21 -1.56
C VAL A 29 4.01 -3.00 -0.70
N SER A 30 4.84 -2.35 0.09
CA SER A 30 5.78 -3.02 1.00
C SER A 30 5.07 -3.93 2.00
N THR A 31 3.91 -3.50 2.51
CA THR A 31 3.10 -4.30 3.43
C THR A 31 2.54 -5.53 2.75
N ILE A 32 2.02 -5.38 1.53
CA ILE A 32 1.54 -6.51 0.72
C ILE A 32 2.68 -7.50 0.49
N LEU A 33 3.84 -7.05 -0.03
CA LEU A 33 4.98 -7.89 -0.37
C LEU A 33 5.48 -8.70 0.85
N LYS A 34 5.58 -8.07 2.02
CA LYS A 34 5.96 -8.74 3.28
C LYS A 34 4.95 -9.78 3.73
N ASN A 35 3.68 -9.64 3.35
CA ASN A 35 2.57 -10.45 3.85
C ASN A 35 1.93 -11.36 2.79
N LEU A 36 2.50 -11.49 1.58
CA LEU A 36 1.93 -12.30 0.49
C LEU A 36 1.51 -13.72 0.89
N LYS A 37 2.30 -14.36 1.76
CA LYS A 37 2.07 -15.74 2.23
C LYS A 37 1.27 -15.81 3.54
N SER A 38 0.90 -14.66 4.11
CA SER A 38 0.21 -14.63 5.39
C SER A 38 -1.21 -15.18 5.29
N LYS A 39 -1.70 -15.77 6.38
CA LYS A 39 -3.08 -16.26 6.50
C LYS A 39 -4.03 -15.19 7.06
N LYS A 40 -3.50 -14.06 7.55
CA LYS A 40 -4.32 -12.97 8.09
C LYS A 40 -5.11 -12.30 6.96
N ARG A 41 -6.28 -11.78 7.32
CA ARG A 41 -7.16 -11.07 6.38
C ARG A 41 -6.76 -9.61 6.24
N HIS A 42 -6.58 -8.91 7.34
CA HIS A 42 -6.21 -7.49 7.35
C HIS A 42 -4.75 -7.33 7.75
N HIS A 43 -4.06 -6.44 7.03
CA HIS A 43 -2.68 -6.10 7.26
C HIS A 43 -2.55 -4.60 7.45
N HIS A 44 -2.08 -4.20 8.62
CA HIS A 44 -1.80 -2.81 8.91
C HIS A 44 -0.65 -2.31 8.01
N ALA A 45 -0.89 -1.24 7.26
CA ALA A 45 0.04 -0.72 6.26
C ALA A 45 0.75 0.55 6.74
N LEU A 46 0.00 1.49 7.30
CA LEU A 46 0.50 2.78 7.80
C LEU A 46 -0.47 3.37 8.82
N SER A 47 0.02 4.26 9.66
CA SER A 47 -0.78 5.07 10.58
C SER A 47 -0.70 6.53 10.19
N VAL A 48 -1.81 7.26 10.34
CA VAL A 48 -1.91 8.69 10.05
C VAL A 48 -2.24 9.42 11.34
N ILE A 49 -1.37 10.32 11.76
CA ILE A 49 -1.52 11.15 12.95
C ILE A 49 -2.03 12.51 12.49
N THR A 50 -3.19 12.90 13.00
CA THR A 50 -3.80 14.22 12.74
C THR A 50 -3.50 15.17 13.88
N LEU A 51 -2.93 16.33 13.54
CA LEU A 51 -2.53 17.34 14.52
C LEU A 51 -3.71 18.11 15.10
N GLU A 52 -4.77 18.32 14.32
CA GLU A 52 -5.94 19.10 14.77
C GLU A 52 -6.82 18.34 15.75
N ASP A 53 -7.01 17.03 15.52
CA ASP A 53 -7.90 16.18 16.33
C ASP A 53 -7.14 15.32 17.35
N ASP A 54 -5.81 15.40 17.43
CA ASP A 54 -4.93 14.50 18.20
C ASP A 54 -5.30 13.01 18.00
N ALA A 55 -5.71 12.67 16.77
CA ALA A 55 -6.24 11.35 16.45
C ALA A 55 -5.29 10.57 15.54
N ILE A 56 -5.24 9.24 15.76
CA ILE A 56 -4.44 8.30 14.98
C ILE A 56 -5.38 7.38 14.20
N TYR A 57 -5.20 7.36 12.88
CA TYR A 57 -5.94 6.51 11.95
C TYR A 57 -5.05 5.41 11.39
N ASP A 58 -5.37 4.16 11.71
CA ASP A 58 -4.66 3.01 11.18
C ASP A 58 -5.26 2.57 9.84
N ILE A 59 -4.46 2.68 8.77
CA ILE A 59 -4.83 2.20 7.45
C ILE A 59 -4.39 0.76 7.31
N SER A 60 -5.35 -0.11 6.99
CA SER A 60 -5.12 -1.52 6.74
C SER A 60 -5.58 -1.92 5.35
N ILE A 61 -4.97 -2.96 4.80
CA ILE A 61 -5.33 -3.54 3.52
C ILE A 61 -5.86 -4.96 3.71
N ASP A 62 -6.98 -5.28 3.06
CA ASP A 62 -7.51 -6.64 3.00
C ASP A 62 -6.70 -7.46 2.00
N LYS A 63 -6.41 -8.71 2.37
CA LYS A 63 -5.71 -9.67 1.52
C LYS A 63 -6.40 -9.87 0.17
N LYS A 64 -7.72 -9.74 0.10
CA LYS A 64 -8.48 -9.82 -1.15
C LYS A 64 -8.10 -8.73 -2.14
N ASP A 65 -7.69 -7.56 -1.65
CA ASP A 65 -7.34 -6.41 -2.47
C ASP A 65 -5.87 -6.42 -2.89
N PHE A 66 -5.04 -7.32 -2.36
CA PHE A 66 -3.60 -7.38 -2.65
C PHE A 66 -3.30 -7.41 -4.15
N TYR A 67 -4.05 -8.21 -4.91
CA TYR A 67 -3.84 -8.33 -6.34
C TYR A 67 -4.14 -7.01 -7.05
N THR A 68 -5.34 -6.47 -6.84
CA THR A 68 -5.79 -5.22 -7.49
C THR A 68 -4.88 -4.06 -7.12
N THR A 69 -4.55 -3.91 -5.84
CA THR A 69 -3.66 -2.84 -5.37
C THR A 69 -2.26 -2.93 -5.97
N LEU A 70 -1.68 -4.14 -6.10
CA LEU A 70 -0.37 -4.29 -6.75
C LEU A 70 -0.43 -3.91 -8.25
N VAL A 71 -1.50 -4.29 -8.94
CA VAL A 71 -1.69 -3.96 -10.37
C VAL A 71 -1.83 -2.45 -10.56
N GLU A 72 -2.66 -1.78 -9.76
CA GLU A 72 -2.85 -0.33 -9.83
C GLU A 72 -1.55 0.43 -9.55
N ASN A 73 -0.80 0.00 -8.52
CA ASN A 73 0.44 0.65 -8.15
C ASN A 73 1.56 0.38 -9.14
N LEU A 74 1.62 -0.76 -9.82
CA LEU A 74 2.68 -1.04 -10.81
C LEU A 74 2.84 0.10 -11.83
N SER A 75 1.74 0.63 -12.34
CA SER A 75 1.74 1.76 -13.28
C SER A 75 2.35 3.05 -12.70
N LYS A 76 2.23 3.27 -11.39
CA LYS A 76 2.87 4.41 -10.69
C LYS A 76 4.38 4.21 -10.63
N TYR A 77 4.84 3.01 -10.28
CA TYR A 77 6.27 2.72 -10.18
C TYR A 77 6.96 2.72 -11.55
N GLU A 78 6.27 2.31 -12.61
CA GLU A 78 6.79 2.39 -13.98
C GLU A 78 6.97 3.86 -14.42
N ARG A 79 6.03 4.75 -14.08
CA ARG A 79 6.15 6.20 -14.36
C ARG A 79 7.28 6.87 -13.59
N GLU A 80 7.55 6.40 -12.38
CA GLU A 80 8.65 6.87 -11.52
C GLU A 80 9.98 6.13 -11.80
N GLU A 81 10.04 5.32 -12.86
CA GLU A 81 11.23 4.58 -13.30
C GLU A 81 11.84 3.65 -12.23
N ARG A 82 11.01 3.19 -11.28
CA ARG A 82 11.43 2.30 -10.17
C ARG A 82 11.42 0.83 -10.58
N TYR A 83 12.19 0.50 -11.61
CA TYR A 83 12.13 -0.80 -12.28
C TYR A 83 12.42 -2.00 -11.37
N GLU A 84 13.32 -1.86 -10.38
CA GLU A 84 13.58 -2.93 -9.40
C GLU A 84 12.34 -3.30 -8.59
N GLU A 85 11.56 -2.30 -8.18
CA GLU A 85 10.31 -2.51 -7.46
C GLU A 85 9.23 -3.06 -8.40
N CYS A 86 9.18 -2.62 -9.66
CA CYS A 86 8.29 -3.18 -10.67
C CYS A 86 8.48 -4.69 -10.85
N VAL A 87 9.72 -5.19 -10.82
CA VAL A 87 10.02 -6.63 -10.89
C VAL A 87 9.45 -7.36 -9.68
N LYS A 88 9.63 -6.81 -8.46
CA LYS A 88 9.09 -7.40 -7.23
C LYS A 88 7.56 -7.44 -7.25
N ILE A 89 6.93 -6.35 -7.69
CA ILE A 89 5.48 -6.22 -7.83
C ILE A 89 4.95 -7.25 -8.84
N LYS A 90 5.56 -7.37 -10.02
CA LYS A 90 5.16 -8.38 -11.03
C LYS A 90 5.25 -9.80 -10.48
N GLY A 91 6.35 -10.16 -9.82
CA GLY A 91 6.49 -11.48 -9.20
C GLY A 91 5.43 -11.77 -8.13
N ALA A 92 5.02 -10.75 -7.37
CA ALA A 92 3.94 -10.86 -6.39
C ALA A 92 2.56 -11.04 -7.04
N ILE A 93 2.28 -10.29 -8.13
CA ILE A 93 1.05 -10.42 -8.92
C ILE A 93 0.94 -11.84 -9.49
N ASP A 94 2.00 -12.37 -10.08
CA ASP A 94 2.02 -13.72 -10.64
C ASP A 94 1.78 -14.80 -9.56
N TYR A 95 2.40 -14.63 -8.39
CA TYR A 95 2.17 -15.50 -7.24
C TYR A 95 0.69 -15.52 -6.83
N LEU A 96 0.06 -14.35 -6.69
CA LEU A 96 -1.35 -14.23 -6.31
C LEU A 96 -2.28 -14.79 -7.39
N LYS A 97 -1.99 -14.55 -8.67
CA LYS A 97 -2.75 -15.10 -9.80
C LYS A 97 -2.74 -16.63 -9.78
N SER A 98 -1.58 -17.24 -9.56
CA SER A 98 -1.44 -18.71 -9.46
C SER A 98 -2.22 -19.35 -8.29
N LYS A 99 -2.60 -18.54 -7.29
CA LYS A 99 -3.39 -18.97 -6.13
C LYS A 99 -4.89 -18.80 -6.30
N ASN A 100 -5.32 -17.82 -7.09
CA ASN A 100 -6.74 -17.57 -7.37
C ASN A 100 -7.29 -18.45 -8.50
N ASP A 101 -6.43 -19.02 -9.35
CA ASP A 101 -6.79 -19.94 -10.44
C ASP A 101 -6.93 -21.42 -9.97
N LYS A 102 -6.83 -21.67 -8.66
CA LYS A 102 -7.02 -22.99 -8.04
C LYS A 102 -8.25 -23.00 -7.15
#